data_AF-X1CEX9-F1
#
_entry.id   AF-X1CEX9-F1
#
_cell.length_a   1.000
_cell.length_b   1.000
_cell.length_c   1.000
_cell.angle_alpha   90.00
_cell.angle_beta   90.00
_cell.angle_gamma   90.00
#
_symmetry.space_group_name_H-M   'P 1'
#
loop_
_entity.id
_entity.type
_entity.pdbx_description
1 polymer ?
#
loop_
_entity_poly.entity_id
_entity_poly.type
_entity_poly.pdbx_seq_one_letter_code
_entity_poly.pdbx_strand_id
1 'polypeptide(L)'
;YGFSISPEQGNSFSLSFEHADKALGGDYTFDKFIFDGRKFIPLPPLHQVLALRLVAGTSSSSILESGLDGEKFKLGGNYSADNLSNTEVSTFSLRGYKPATLEGNNLLLTSLEYRFPLANIEHSLKLGLLSIFLERLSGAFFVDIGNAWESSSSTTGSGNSVNINTENNEINSIWQDFKSSIGVELKADFNYQYDLPFTVRLGAAKALSDPKGYDIYITLGSSF
;
A
#
# COMPACT_ATOMS: atom_id res chain seq x y z
N TYR A 1 14.57 15.94 -16.70
CA TYR A 1 13.32 15.60 -16.00
C TYR A 1 12.30 14.85 -16.89
N GLY A 2 12.68 14.24 -18.03
CA GLY A 2 11.72 13.67 -19.00
C GLY A 2 11.75 12.14 -19.17
N PHE A 3 12.39 11.38 -18.27
CA PHE A 3 12.57 9.92 -18.42
C PHE A 3 12.17 9.08 -17.21
N SER A 4 11.72 9.70 -16.09
CA SER A 4 11.35 8.94 -14.89
C SER A 4 9.83 8.69 -14.85
N ILE A 5 9.49 7.47 -14.47
CA ILE A 5 8.20 6.75 -14.55
C ILE A 5 7.45 6.70 -13.21
N SER A 6 8.21 7.07 -12.20
CA SER A 6 8.06 6.93 -10.78
C SER A 6 9.32 7.61 -10.22
N PRO A 7 9.39 8.04 -8.96
CA PRO A 7 10.63 8.57 -8.43
C PRO A 7 11.72 7.48 -8.50
N GLU A 8 12.65 7.59 -9.46
CA GLU A 8 13.78 6.64 -9.59
C GLU A 8 14.87 6.92 -8.55
N GLN A 9 14.82 8.14 -8.01
CA GLN A 9 15.67 8.64 -6.95
C GLN A 9 14.85 9.65 -6.14
N GLY A 10 14.99 9.62 -4.82
CA GLY A 10 14.36 10.59 -3.95
C GLY A 10 13.68 9.96 -2.75
N ASN A 11 13.10 10.82 -1.91
CA ASN A 11 12.31 10.42 -0.77
C ASN A 11 11.00 11.21 -0.85
N SER A 12 9.89 10.55 -0.54
CA SER A 12 8.61 11.21 -0.40
C SER A 12 8.01 10.78 0.92
N PHE A 13 7.46 11.72 1.67
CA PHE A 13 6.74 11.42 2.89
C PHE A 13 5.43 12.20 2.92
N SER A 14 4.42 11.61 3.55
CA SER A 14 3.14 12.23 3.81
C SER A 14 2.78 12.04 5.27
N LEU A 15 2.18 13.06 5.85
CA LEU A 15 1.65 13.04 7.20
C LEU A 15 0.22 13.55 7.16
N SER A 16 -0.72 12.72 7.60
CA SER A 16 -2.15 13.06 7.64
C SER A 16 -2.64 13.02 9.08
N PHE A 17 -3.34 14.08 9.46
CA PHE A 17 -4.05 14.17 10.72
C PHE A 17 -5.51 14.52 10.44
N GLU A 18 -6.42 13.76 11.01
CA GLU A 18 -7.86 13.95 10.89
C GLU A 18 -8.48 14.00 12.28
N HIS A 19 -9.36 14.98 12.48
CA HIS A 19 -10.06 15.22 13.74
C HIS A 19 -11.54 15.41 13.45
N ALA A 20 -12.37 14.58 14.08
CA ALA A 20 -13.82 14.71 14.10
C ALA A 20 -14.28 15.06 15.51
N ASP A 21 -15.22 15.99 15.62
CA ASP A 21 -15.84 16.38 16.89
C ASP A 21 -17.31 16.78 16.70
N LYS A 22 -18.13 16.51 17.71
CA LYS A 22 -19.54 16.89 17.73
C LYS A 22 -19.74 18.41 17.72
N ALA A 23 -18.80 19.15 18.29
CA ALA A 23 -18.78 20.61 18.25
C ALA A 23 -18.62 21.16 16.83
N LEU A 24 -18.06 20.36 15.90
CA LEU A 24 -17.92 20.70 14.48
C LEU A 24 -19.15 20.28 13.65
N GLY A 25 -20.20 19.79 14.29
CA GLY A 25 -21.45 19.40 13.65
C GLY A 25 -21.49 17.96 13.13
N GLY A 26 -20.53 17.11 13.51
CA GLY A 26 -20.54 15.67 13.23
C GLY A 26 -21.22 14.84 14.32
N ASP A 27 -21.53 13.58 14.03
CA ASP A 27 -22.07 12.63 15.02
C ASP A 27 -20.97 11.91 15.82
N TYR A 28 -19.72 12.07 15.41
CA TYR A 28 -18.57 11.28 15.85
C TYR A 28 -17.46 12.12 16.45
N THR A 29 -16.67 11.50 17.33
CA THR A 29 -15.48 12.10 17.93
C THR A 29 -14.31 11.13 17.79
N PHE A 30 -13.31 11.48 16.97
CA PHE A 30 -12.10 10.68 16.81
C PHE A 30 -10.93 11.52 16.33
N ASP A 31 -9.73 11.00 16.59
CA ASP A 31 -8.48 11.48 16.03
C ASP A 31 -7.85 10.34 15.24
N LYS A 32 -7.25 10.65 14.10
CA LYS A 32 -6.59 9.68 13.23
C LYS A 32 -5.31 10.29 12.69
N PHE A 33 -4.23 9.51 12.77
CA PHE A 33 -2.90 9.91 12.37
C PHE A 33 -2.30 8.87 11.46
N ILE A 34 -1.71 9.30 10.35
CA ILE A 34 -1.10 8.43 9.34
C ILE A 34 0.22 9.03 8.88
N PHE A 35 1.21 8.16 8.78
CA PHE A 35 2.50 8.43 8.18
C PHE A 35 2.72 7.48 6.99
N ASP A 36 3.05 8.00 5.81
CA ASP A 36 3.50 7.23 4.63
C ASP A 36 4.86 7.76 4.19
N GLY A 37 5.92 6.97 4.38
CA GLY A 37 7.28 7.29 3.98
C GLY A 37 7.77 6.37 2.87
N ARG A 38 8.41 6.95 1.85
CA ARG A 38 8.98 6.21 0.72
C ARG A 38 10.39 6.68 0.41
N LYS A 39 11.23 5.72 0.04
CA LYS A 39 12.62 5.95 -0.34
C LYS A 39 12.96 5.14 -1.58
N PHE A 40 13.54 5.79 -2.57
CA PHE A 40 13.96 5.18 -3.83
C PHE A 40 15.48 5.25 -3.94
N ILE A 41 16.09 4.07 -4.01
CA ILE A 41 17.53 3.89 -4.04
C ILE A 41 17.90 3.36 -5.42
N PRO A 42 18.55 4.17 -6.28
CA PRO A 42 19.02 3.70 -7.58
C PRO A 42 20.19 2.73 -7.42
N LEU A 43 20.17 1.65 -8.20
CA LEU A 43 21.17 0.60 -8.23
C LEU A 43 21.88 0.59 -9.60
N PRO A 44 23.19 0.93 -9.68
CA PRO A 44 23.98 0.81 -10.90
C PRO A 44 24.21 -0.66 -11.27
N PRO A 45 24.33 -1.04 -12.57
CA PRO A 45 24.51 -0.19 -13.76
C PRO A 45 23.31 -0.14 -14.75
N LEU A 46 22.11 -0.59 -14.37
CA LEU A 46 21.00 -0.83 -15.31
C LEU A 46 19.70 -0.07 -14.96
N HIS A 47 19.78 1.14 -14.41
CA HIS A 47 18.60 1.94 -14.00
C HIS A 47 17.62 1.13 -13.11
N GLN A 48 18.16 0.25 -12.27
CA GLN A 48 17.38 -0.53 -11.33
C GLN A 48 17.09 0.34 -10.11
N VAL A 49 15.95 0.13 -9.47
CA VAL A 49 15.54 0.92 -8.31
C VAL A 49 15.06 -0.01 -7.22
N LEU A 50 15.61 0.18 -6.01
CA LEU A 50 15.05 -0.42 -4.81
C LEU A 50 14.16 0.63 -4.14
N ALA A 51 12.86 0.36 -4.11
CA ALA A 51 11.87 1.20 -3.45
C ALA A 51 11.50 0.59 -2.09
N LEU A 52 11.63 1.38 -1.04
CA LEU A 52 11.17 1.06 0.30
C LEU A 52 9.97 1.94 0.63
N ARG A 53 8.91 1.36 1.20
CA ARG A 53 7.76 2.08 1.73
C ARG A 53 7.47 1.63 3.16
N LEU A 54 7.16 2.58 4.03
CA LEU A 54 6.71 2.36 5.40
C LEU A 54 5.44 3.17 5.63
N VAL A 55 4.38 2.52 6.07
CA VAL A 55 3.13 3.15 6.48
C VAL A 55 2.84 2.79 7.93
N ALA A 56 2.54 3.80 8.74
CA ALA A 56 2.11 3.62 10.13
C ALA A 56 0.87 4.47 10.37
N GLY A 57 -0.12 3.91 11.07
CA GLY A 57 -1.36 4.59 11.38
C GLY A 57 -1.85 4.26 12.79
N THR A 58 -2.44 5.25 13.46
CA THR A 58 -3.13 5.05 14.73
C THR A 58 -4.36 5.95 14.79
N SER A 59 -5.39 5.49 15.48
CA SER A 59 -6.65 6.21 15.63
C SER A 59 -7.28 5.93 16.99
N SER A 60 -8.05 6.92 17.46
CA SER A 60 -8.74 6.88 18.76
C SER A 60 -9.63 5.64 18.87
N SER A 61 -9.67 5.01 20.05
CA SER A 61 -10.46 3.79 20.26
C SER A 61 -11.97 3.99 20.07
N SER A 62 -12.46 5.24 20.06
CA SER A 62 -13.85 5.58 19.74
C SER A 62 -14.31 5.10 18.36
N ILE A 63 -13.38 4.90 17.42
CA ILE A 63 -13.70 4.33 16.10
C ILE A 63 -14.10 2.85 16.18
N LEU A 64 -13.76 2.16 17.28
CA LEU A 64 -14.08 0.74 17.49
C LEU A 64 -15.51 0.55 18.03
N GLU A 65 -16.09 1.57 18.68
CA GLU A 65 -17.35 1.44 19.43
C GLU A 65 -18.57 1.98 18.67
N SER A 66 -18.38 2.78 17.61
CA SER A 66 -19.42 3.70 17.11
C SER A 66 -19.97 3.40 15.71
N GLY A 67 -19.91 2.16 15.21
CA GLY A 67 -20.32 1.85 13.83
C GLY A 67 -19.44 2.52 12.75
N LEU A 68 -18.22 2.90 13.14
CA LEU A 68 -17.19 3.54 12.31
C LEU A 68 -16.25 2.50 11.67
N ASP A 69 -16.76 1.33 11.27
CA ASP A 69 -15.96 0.29 10.62
C ASP A 69 -15.35 0.76 9.28
N GLY A 70 -15.90 1.83 8.68
CA GLY A 70 -15.30 2.51 7.53
C GLY A 70 -14.00 3.27 7.86
N GLU A 71 -13.86 3.71 9.11
CA GLU A 71 -12.71 4.51 9.57
C GLU A 71 -11.54 3.67 10.07
N LYS A 72 -11.78 2.38 10.37
CA LYS A 72 -10.73 1.41 10.68
C LYS A 72 -9.75 1.30 9.53
N PHE A 73 -8.48 1.12 9.86
CA PHE A 73 -7.47 0.78 8.87
C PHE A 73 -7.73 -0.63 8.36
N LYS A 74 -7.79 -0.78 7.03
CA LYS A 74 -8.03 -2.04 6.33
C LYS A 74 -6.80 -2.39 5.53
N LEU A 75 -6.30 -3.61 5.69
CA LEU A 75 -5.10 -4.09 5.03
C LEU A 75 -5.39 -5.37 4.23
N GLY A 76 -5.07 -5.35 2.93
CA GLY A 76 -5.32 -6.46 2.00
C GLY A 76 -5.61 -6.00 0.59
N GLY A 77 -5.65 -6.92 -0.37
CA GLY A 77 -5.92 -6.61 -1.78
C GLY A 77 -4.79 -5.86 -2.48
N ASN A 78 -5.07 -5.41 -3.70
CA ASN A 78 -4.09 -4.92 -4.69
C ASN A 78 -4.32 -3.45 -5.09
N TYR A 79 -4.65 -2.60 -4.12
CA TYR A 79 -4.85 -1.17 -4.35
C TYR A 79 -3.56 -0.50 -4.87
N SER A 80 -3.71 0.36 -5.88
CA SER A 80 -2.58 1.10 -6.45
C SER A 80 -1.96 2.05 -5.42
N ALA A 81 -0.90 1.57 -4.76
CA ALA A 81 -0.13 2.32 -3.80
C ALA A 81 0.65 3.50 -4.42
N ASP A 82 0.75 3.59 -5.75
CA ASP A 82 1.66 4.52 -6.42
C ASP A 82 1.28 6.01 -6.23
N ASN A 83 0.07 6.32 -5.75
CA ASN A 83 -0.35 7.71 -5.49
C ASN A 83 -0.16 8.10 -4.00
N LEU A 84 0.67 9.11 -3.75
CA LEU A 84 0.90 9.67 -2.40
C LEU A 84 -0.22 10.63 -1.96
N SER A 85 -1.06 11.07 -2.91
CA SER A 85 -2.17 12.00 -2.72
C SER A 85 -3.53 11.29 -2.62
N ASN A 86 -3.52 9.99 -2.26
CA ASN A 86 -4.76 9.23 -2.16
C ASN A 86 -5.62 9.80 -1.03
N THR A 87 -6.87 10.16 -1.35
CA THR A 87 -7.85 10.66 -0.38
C THR A 87 -8.43 9.53 0.48
N GLU A 88 -8.28 8.28 0.04
CA GLU A 88 -8.65 7.12 0.84
C GLU A 88 -7.55 6.81 1.87
N VAL A 89 -7.83 7.18 3.12
CA VAL A 89 -6.89 7.15 4.25
C VAL A 89 -7.07 5.93 5.16
N SER A 90 -8.02 5.05 4.88
CA SER A 90 -8.27 3.84 5.67
C SER A 90 -7.78 2.56 5.00
N THR A 91 -7.70 2.51 3.67
CA THR A 91 -7.45 1.27 2.95
C THR A 91 -6.02 1.18 2.40
N PHE A 92 -5.32 0.09 2.74
CA PHE A 92 -3.94 -0.15 2.34
C PHE A 92 -3.77 -1.53 1.70
N SER A 93 -2.94 -1.58 0.66
CA SER A 93 -2.68 -2.82 -0.07
C SER A 93 -1.70 -3.72 0.69
N LEU A 94 -2.06 -5.00 0.80
CA LEU A 94 -1.17 -6.09 1.15
C LEU A 94 -1.42 -7.20 0.12
N ARG A 95 -0.63 -7.17 -0.95
CA ARG A 95 -0.85 -7.98 -2.14
C ARG A 95 -0.78 -9.47 -1.78
N GLY A 96 -1.62 -10.30 -2.41
CA GLY A 96 -1.69 -11.75 -2.12
C GLY A 96 -2.70 -12.13 -1.03
N TYR A 97 -3.28 -11.14 -0.36
CA TYR A 97 -4.40 -11.31 0.58
C TYR A 97 -5.67 -10.70 0.00
N LYS A 98 -6.84 -11.17 0.45
CA LYS A 98 -8.12 -10.59 0.04
C LYS A 98 -8.23 -9.14 0.51
N PRO A 99 -8.99 -8.29 -0.18
CA PRO A 99 -9.33 -6.95 0.31
C PRO A 99 -9.83 -6.99 1.76
N ALA A 100 -9.34 -6.07 2.59
CA ALA A 100 -9.73 -5.93 4.00
C ALA A 100 -9.60 -7.25 4.81
N THR A 101 -8.50 -7.98 4.63
CA THR A 101 -8.22 -9.22 5.40
C THR A 101 -7.89 -8.91 6.85
N LEU A 102 -7.22 -7.79 7.12
CA LEU A 102 -6.93 -7.31 8.48
C LEU A 102 -7.56 -5.94 8.66
N GLU A 103 -8.14 -5.70 9.83
CA GLU A 103 -8.78 -4.43 10.17
C GLU A 103 -8.44 -4.02 11.61
N GLY A 104 -8.33 -2.71 11.86
CA GLY A 104 -8.14 -2.20 13.23
C GLY A 104 -7.93 -0.70 13.33
N ASN A 105 -7.77 -0.18 14.56
CA ASN A 105 -7.45 1.23 14.81
C ASN A 105 -5.95 1.54 14.78
N ASN A 106 -5.10 0.53 14.60
CA ASN A 106 -3.67 0.67 14.39
C ASN A 106 -3.24 -0.08 13.13
N LEU A 107 -2.22 0.45 12.46
CA LEU A 107 -1.68 -0.07 11.21
C LEU A 107 -0.16 0.03 11.20
N LEU A 108 0.50 -1.02 10.75
CA LEU A 108 1.90 -0.98 10.33
C LEU A 108 2.06 -1.80 9.05
N LEU A 109 2.60 -1.19 8.01
CA LEU A 109 2.87 -1.83 6.72
C LEU A 109 4.23 -1.40 6.22
N THR A 110 5.03 -2.36 5.77
CA THR A 110 6.30 -2.13 5.09
C THR A 110 6.32 -2.90 3.78
N SER A 111 6.92 -2.31 2.75
CA SER A 111 7.05 -2.91 1.43
C SER A 111 8.42 -2.63 0.86
N LEU A 112 9.03 -3.67 0.29
CA LEU A 112 10.29 -3.60 -0.43
C LEU A 112 10.05 -4.04 -1.86
N GLU A 113 10.30 -3.14 -2.82
CA GLU A 113 10.17 -3.43 -4.24
C GLU A 113 11.50 -3.24 -4.96
N TYR A 114 11.93 -4.25 -5.69
CA TYR A 114 13.05 -4.19 -6.61
C TYR A 114 12.53 -4.08 -8.04
N ARG A 115 12.71 -2.90 -8.64
CA ARG A 115 12.20 -2.52 -9.95
C ARG A 115 13.35 -2.52 -10.96
N PHE A 116 13.12 -3.08 -12.15
CA PHE A 116 14.12 -3.19 -13.20
C PHE A 116 13.50 -2.93 -14.58
N PRO A 117 14.21 -2.23 -15.48
CA PRO A 117 13.74 -2.05 -16.84
C PRO A 117 13.87 -3.36 -17.62
N LEU A 118 12.87 -3.69 -18.44
CA LEU A 118 12.91 -4.83 -19.36
C LEU A 118 13.24 -4.37 -20.78
N ALA A 119 12.52 -3.35 -21.27
CA ALA A 119 12.74 -2.78 -22.58
C ALA A 119 12.23 -1.34 -22.63
N ASN A 120 13.03 -0.44 -23.19
CA ASN A 120 12.55 0.86 -23.66
C ASN A 120 12.24 0.69 -25.14
N ILE A 121 10.95 0.64 -25.46
CA ILE A 121 10.49 0.35 -26.81
C ILE A 121 10.02 1.69 -27.34
N GLU A 122 10.84 2.48 -28.00
CA GLU A 122 10.37 3.72 -28.65
C GLU A 122 9.69 3.41 -30.00
N HIS A 123 9.02 2.26 -30.11
CA HIS A 123 8.40 1.79 -31.34
C HIS A 123 6.88 2.01 -31.33
N SER A 124 6.39 2.73 -32.33
CA SER A 124 4.97 2.91 -32.58
C SER A 124 4.32 1.58 -33.00
N LEU A 125 3.30 1.11 -32.27
CA LEU A 125 2.44 0.05 -32.75
C LEU A 125 1.24 0.70 -33.47
N LYS A 126 1.24 0.66 -34.80
CA LYS A 126 0.11 1.15 -35.60
C LYS A 126 -0.96 0.06 -35.67
N LEU A 127 -2.04 0.20 -34.90
CA LEU A 127 -3.19 -0.70 -34.96
C LEU A 127 -4.35 0.02 -35.68
N GLY A 128 -4.34 -0.01 -37.01
CA GLY A 128 -5.35 0.66 -37.83
C GLY A 128 -5.27 2.19 -37.74
N LEU A 129 -6.37 2.84 -37.33
CA LEU A 129 -6.46 4.30 -37.13
C LEU A 129 -5.88 4.76 -35.78
N LEU A 130 -5.56 3.83 -34.87
CA LEU A 130 -5.04 4.13 -33.53
C LEU A 130 -3.51 4.04 -33.54
N SER A 131 -2.84 5.12 -33.14
CA SER A 131 -1.39 5.14 -32.92
C SER A 131 -1.13 5.01 -31.42
N ILE A 132 -0.88 3.79 -30.97
CA ILE A 132 -0.51 3.50 -29.58
C ILE A 132 0.99 3.28 -29.54
N PHE A 133 1.67 4.02 -28.70
CA PHE A 133 3.11 3.90 -28.47
C PHE A 133 3.28 3.17 -27.15
N LEU A 134 3.77 1.94 -27.17
CA LEU A 134 4.39 1.40 -25.97
C LEU A 134 5.67 2.23 -25.80
N GLU A 135 5.91 2.84 -24.65
CA GLU A 135 7.14 3.60 -24.39
C GLU A 135 8.14 2.72 -23.66
N ARG A 136 7.65 1.91 -22.71
CA ARG A 136 8.50 1.16 -21.81
C ARG A 136 7.79 -0.04 -21.20
N LEU A 137 8.59 -1.07 -20.98
CA LEU A 137 8.26 -2.25 -20.23
C LEU A 137 9.22 -2.37 -19.04
N SER A 138 8.68 -2.49 -17.84
CA SER A 138 9.45 -2.70 -16.61
C SER A 138 8.87 -3.83 -15.77
N GLY A 139 9.73 -4.46 -14.98
CA GLY A 139 9.35 -5.50 -14.04
C GLY A 139 9.63 -5.06 -12.61
N ALA A 140 8.93 -5.65 -11.65
CA ALA A 140 9.22 -5.50 -10.23
C ALA A 140 9.05 -6.82 -9.48
N PHE A 141 9.96 -7.09 -8.55
CA PHE A 141 9.76 -8.06 -7.48
C PHE A 141 9.42 -7.30 -6.21
N PHE A 142 8.47 -7.78 -5.43
CA PHE A 142 8.10 -7.12 -4.19
C PHE A 142 7.93 -8.10 -3.03
N VAL A 143 8.15 -7.59 -1.82
CA VAL A 143 7.82 -8.24 -0.56
C VAL A 143 7.05 -7.24 0.29
N ASP A 144 5.87 -7.62 0.73
CA ASP A 144 5.04 -6.81 1.62
C ASP A 144 4.90 -7.50 2.98
N ILE A 145 4.95 -6.72 4.06
CA ILE A 145 4.77 -7.20 5.43
C ILE A 145 3.92 -6.17 6.17
N GLY A 146 2.82 -6.58 6.79
CA GLY A 146 2.02 -5.66 7.56
C GLY A 146 1.02 -6.30 8.51
N ASN A 147 0.49 -5.48 9.40
CA ASN A 147 -0.57 -5.81 10.33
C ASN A 147 -1.52 -4.62 10.53
N ALA A 148 -2.80 -4.90 10.72
CA ALA A 148 -3.78 -3.96 11.23
C ALA A 148 -4.47 -4.62 12.42
N TRP A 149 -4.50 -3.93 13.56
CA TRP A 149 -5.00 -4.51 14.81
C TRP A 149 -5.78 -3.51 15.64
N GLU A 150 -6.64 -4.05 16.50
CA GLU A 150 -7.40 -3.27 17.46
C GLU A 150 -6.62 -3.17 18.79
N SER A 151 -6.49 -1.96 19.30
CA SER A 151 -6.00 -1.68 20.64
C SER A 151 -7.03 -0.80 21.34
N SER A 152 -7.69 -1.38 22.35
CA SER A 152 -8.57 -0.65 23.24
C SER A 152 -7.74 0.12 24.26
N SER A 153 -8.14 1.35 24.55
CA SER A 153 -7.55 2.17 25.61
C SER A 153 -7.91 1.58 26.98
N SER A 154 -7.25 0.49 27.39
CA SER A 154 -7.38 -0.02 28.76
C SER A 154 -6.71 0.99 29.70
N THR A 155 -7.52 1.86 30.29
CA THR A 155 -7.12 2.75 31.39
C THR A 155 -6.84 1.88 32.62
N THR A 156 -5.65 1.27 32.69
CA THR A 156 -4.98 0.85 33.92
C THR A 156 -3.52 0.56 33.58
N GLY A 157 -2.62 1.35 34.17
CA GLY A 157 -1.21 1.39 33.79
C GLY A 157 -0.46 0.07 33.89
N SER A 158 0.27 -0.25 32.83
CA SER A 158 1.63 -0.81 32.86
C SER A 158 2.11 -0.83 31.42
N GLY A 159 3.21 -0.13 31.14
CA GLY A 159 3.83 -0.16 29.82
C GLY A 159 4.31 -1.56 29.51
N ASN A 160 3.54 -2.29 28.71
CA ASN A 160 3.97 -3.35 27.81
C ASN A 160 2.75 -3.78 26.98
N SER A 161 2.87 -3.64 25.66
CA SER A 161 1.93 -4.07 24.64
C SER A 161 1.77 -5.60 24.64
N VAL A 162 1.06 -6.13 25.64
CA VAL A 162 0.73 -7.54 25.81
C VAL A 162 -0.76 -7.63 26.15
N ASN A 163 -1.59 -8.08 25.20
CA ASN A 163 -2.97 -8.47 25.48
C ASN A 163 -2.94 -9.87 26.14
N ILE A 164 -3.13 -9.93 27.45
CA ILE A 164 -3.25 -11.20 28.18
C ILE A 164 -4.72 -11.64 28.11
N ASN A 165 -5.03 -12.59 27.23
CA ASN A 165 -6.34 -13.25 27.24
C ASN A 165 -6.35 -14.27 28.40
N THR A 166 -7.03 -13.92 29.50
CA THR A 166 -7.09 -14.71 30.74
C THR A 166 -7.86 -16.04 30.61
N GLU A 167 -8.49 -16.33 29.47
CA GLU A 167 -9.16 -17.62 29.25
C GLU A 167 -8.22 -18.74 28.79
N ASN A 168 -7.09 -18.43 28.12
CA ASN A 168 -6.23 -19.45 27.48
C ASN A 168 -4.71 -19.33 27.79
N ASN A 169 -4.26 -18.35 28.59
CA ASN A 169 -2.83 -18.17 28.92
C ASN A 169 -1.90 -18.04 27.68
N GLU A 170 -2.42 -17.52 26.56
CA GLU A 170 -1.64 -17.26 25.35
C GLU A 170 -1.13 -15.81 25.34
N ILE A 171 0.19 -15.65 25.20
CA ILE A 171 0.82 -14.35 25.02
C ILE A 171 0.71 -13.97 23.54
N ASN A 172 -0.37 -13.28 23.17
CA ASN A 172 -0.56 -12.80 21.80
C ASN A 172 0.24 -11.51 21.61
N SER A 173 1.45 -11.67 21.07
CA SER A 173 2.31 -10.55 20.68
C SER A 173 1.83 -10.00 19.34
N ILE A 174 1.66 -8.67 19.23
CA ILE A 174 1.32 -7.97 17.97
C ILE A 174 2.23 -8.35 16.79
N TRP A 175 3.44 -8.84 17.09
CA TRP A 175 4.45 -9.28 16.13
C TRP A 175 4.15 -10.64 15.49
N GLN A 176 3.32 -11.49 16.12
CA GLN A 176 2.93 -12.79 15.58
C GLN A 176 1.82 -12.71 14.52
N ASP A 177 1.05 -11.63 14.52
CA ASP A 177 -0.09 -11.45 13.61
C ASP A 177 0.29 -10.83 12.26
N PHE A 178 1.55 -10.41 12.10
CA PHE A 178 2.03 -9.87 10.83
C PHE A 178 1.83 -10.85 9.68
N LYS A 179 1.20 -10.35 8.64
CA LYS A 179 1.00 -11.04 7.38
C LYS A 179 2.08 -10.59 6.41
N SER A 180 2.59 -11.53 5.64
CA SER A 180 3.64 -11.26 4.66
C SER A 180 3.34 -11.90 3.32
N SER A 181 3.80 -11.27 2.25
CA SER A 181 3.63 -11.77 0.89
C SER A 181 4.83 -11.45 0.03
N ILE A 182 4.93 -12.19 -1.07
CA ILE A 182 5.91 -11.96 -2.13
C ILE A 182 5.21 -12.00 -3.47
N GLY A 183 5.69 -11.23 -4.43
CA GLY A 183 5.14 -11.27 -5.77
C GLY A 183 5.99 -10.59 -6.82
N VAL A 184 5.40 -10.56 -8.01
CA VAL A 184 5.98 -9.97 -9.21
C VAL A 184 4.95 -9.08 -9.91
N GLU A 185 5.43 -7.99 -10.50
CA GLU A 185 4.64 -7.11 -11.33
C GLU A 185 5.35 -6.87 -12.67
N LEU A 186 4.56 -6.71 -13.72
CA LEU A 186 4.96 -6.24 -15.03
C LEU A 186 4.19 -4.94 -15.32
N LYS A 187 4.90 -3.86 -15.62
CA LYS A 187 4.33 -2.55 -15.93
C LYS A 187 4.66 -2.19 -17.38
N ALA A 188 3.64 -1.84 -18.14
CA ALA A 188 3.74 -1.38 -19.52
C ALA A 188 3.16 0.02 -19.64
N ASP A 189 4.00 0.98 -19.98
CA ASP A 189 3.62 2.38 -20.14
C ASP A 189 3.35 2.66 -21.62
N PHE A 190 2.18 3.21 -21.89
CA PHE A 190 1.72 3.54 -23.22
C PHE A 190 1.42 5.02 -23.32
N ASN A 191 1.50 5.53 -24.54
CA ASN A 191 1.10 6.87 -24.89
C ASN A 191 0.18 6.83 -26.11
N TYR A 192 -0.98 7.47 -25.98
CA TYR A 192 -1.93 7.60 -27.07
C TYR A 192 -1.82 9.00 -27.68
N GLN A 193 -1.49 9.04 -28.99
CA GLN A 193 -1.43 10.27 -29.78
C GLN A 193 -0.60 11.39 -29.12
N TYR A 194 0.43 11.02 -28.36
CA TYR A 194 1.37 11.89 -27.64
C TYR A 194 0.80 12.70 -26.45
N ASP A 195 -0.51 12.64 -26.20
CA ASP A 195 -1.17 13.49 -25.20
C ASP A 195 -1.83 12.72 -24.06
N LEU A 196 -1.95 11.39 -24.15
CA LEU A 196 -2.66 10.59 -23.13
C LEU A 196 -1.83 9.38 -22.70
N PRO A 197 -0.95 9.54 -21.69
CA PRO A 197 -0.15 8.45 -21.17
C PRO A 197 -0.97 7.59 -20.20
N PHE A 198 -0.91 6.26 -20.37
CA PHE A 198 -1.57 5.30 -19.50
C PHE A 198 -0.67 4.09 -19.23
N THR A 199 -0.79 3.52 -18.04
CA THR A 199 0.02 2.38 -17.61
C THR A 199 -0.88 1.18 -17.35
N VAL A 200 -0.50 0.04 -17.93
CA VAL A 200 -1.07 -1.26 -17.62
C VAL A 200 -0.12 -2.00 -16.70
N ARG A 201 -0.61 -2.43 -15.55
CA ARG A 201 0.15 -3.24 -14.58
C ARG A 201 -0.51 -4.60 -14.41
N LEU A 202 0.28 -5.65 -14.59
CA LEU A 202 -0.09 -7.04 -14.36
C LEU A 202 0.71 -7.54 -13.17
N GLY A 203 0.05 -8.09 -12.17
CA GLY A 203 0.73 -8.57 -10.97
C GLY A 203 0.25 -9.93 -10.51
N ALA A 204 1.15 -10.68 -9.88
CA ALA A 204 0.85 -11.93 -9.21
C ALA A 204 1.54 -11.94 -7.83
N ALA A 205 0.81 -12.31 -6.80
CA ALA A 205 1.24 -12.27 -5.42
C ALA A 205 0.86 -13.56 -4.69
N LYS A 206 1.70 -13.97 -3.75
CA LYS A 206 1.46 -15.13 -2.88
C LYS A 206 1.60 -14.72 -1.43
N ALA A 207 0.59 -15.00 -0.62
CA ALA A 207 0.66 -14.90 0.82
C ALA A 207 1.61 -15.97 1.38
N LEU A 208 2.53 -15.55 2.23
CA LEU A 208 3.45 -16.46 2.93
C LEU A 208 2.84 -16.93 4.25
N SER A 209 2.02 -16.09 4.90
CA SER A 209 1.32 -16.44 6.15
C SER A 209 -0.04 -17.11 5.93
N ASP A 210 -0.48 -17.32 4.68
CA ASP A 210 -1.70 -18.07 4.33
C ASP A 210 -1.40 -19.05 3.18
N PRO A 211 -1.42 -20.38 3.42
CA PRO A 211 -1.11 -21.39 2.40
C PRO A 211 -1.98 -21.34 1.14
N LYS A 212 -3.19 -20.78 1.23
CA LYS A 212 -4.13 -20.66 0.10
C LYS A 212 -4.22 -19.24 -0.45
N GLY A 213 -3.51 -18.27 0.14
CA GLY A 213 -3.54 -16.88 -0.29
C GLY A 213 -2.69 -16.69 -1.56
N TYR A 214 -3.37 -16.42 -2.66
CA TYR A 214 -2.75 -15.94 -3.90
C TYR A 214 -3.66 -14.90 -4.53
N ASP A 215 -3.07 -13.99 -5.29
CA ASP A 215 -3.77 -12.93 -5.98
C ASP A 215 -3.14 -12.70 -7.35
N ILE A 216 -3.98 -12.53 -8.37
CA ILE A 216 -3.57 -12.18 -9.74
C ILE A 216 -4.45 -11.03 -10.17
N TYR A 217 -3.83 -9.93 -10.57
CA TYR A 217 -4.55 -8.71 -10.86
C TYR A 217 -4.01 -7.98 -12.07
N ILE A 218 -4.90 -7.18 -12.66
CA ILE A 218 -4.60 -6.20 -13.68
C ILE A 218 -5.12 -4.85 -13.21
N THR A 219 -4.32 -3.81 -13.35
CA THR A 219 -4.73 -2.43 -13.05
C THR A 219 -4.36 -1.54 -14.22
N LEU A 220 -5.27 -0.62 -14.54
CA LEU A 220 -5.05 0.47 -15.49
C LEU A 220 -4.99 1.77 -14.72
N GLY A 221 -3.97 2.59 -14.97
CA GLY A 221 -3.79 3.89 -14.30
C GLY A 221 -3.23 4.94 -15.25
N SER A 222 -3.24 6.20 -14.80
CA SER A 222 -2.44 7.25 -15.45
C SER A 222 -0.96 7.02 -15.17
N SER A 223 -0.12 7.32 -16.15
CA SER A 223 1.33 7.41 -15.95
C SER A 223 1.64 8.78 -15.33
N PHE A 224 2.46 8.83 -14.28
CA PHE A 224 2.89 10.08 -13.63
C PHE A 224 4.37 10.05 -13.25
#